data_AF-A0A1H7C9T3-F1
#
_entry.id   AF-A0A1H7C9T3-F1
#
_cell.length_a   1.000
_cell.length_b   1.000
_cell.length_c   1.000
_cell.angle_alpha   90.00
_cell.angle_beta   90.00
_cell.angle_gamma   90.00
#
_symmetry.space_group_name_H-M   'P 1'
#
loop_
_entity.id
_entity.type
_entity.pdbx_description
1 polymer ?
#
loop_
_entity_poly.entity_id
_entity_poly.type
_entity_poly.pdbx_seq_one_letter_code
_entity_poly.pdbx_strand_id
1 'polypeptide(L)'
;MPSEEIAHDPKNALKHQVSDGCACAMCGATDRPLAFHVLERDYPKDDVAAQGFLVLSMTVDALRGSFPLCDRCAPACPKCGLPVETEQVLAFQNSVGAKLGKGVCPQHEGLGQRLKTVFKRTFNIG
;
A
#
# COMPACT_ATOMS: atom_id res chain seq x y z
N MET A 1 -12.80 -31.26 12.95
CA MET A 1 -11.93 -30.18 12.44
C MET A 1 -12.64 -29.59 11.24
N PRO A 2 -13.30 -28.42 11.33
CA PRO A 2 -13.89 -27.81 10.15
C PRO A 2 -12.79 -26.99 9.47
N SER A 3 -12.17 -27.61 8.48
CA SER A 3 -11.40 -26.93 7.45
C SER A 3 -12.39 -26.33 6.44
N GLU A 4 -12.02 -25.17 5.89
CA GLU A 4 -12.45 -24.69 4.58
C GLU A 4 -13.90 -24.19 4.45
N GLU A 5 -14.10 -22.94 4.88
CA GLU A 5 -14.92 -21.99 4.14
C GLU A 5 -14.58 -20.56 4.59
N ILE A 6 -13.31 -20.17 4.43
CA ILE A 6 -12.98 -18.73 4.40
C ILE A 6 -13.49 -18.24 3.06
N ALA A 7 -14.71 -17.72 3.05
CA ALA A 7 -15.27 -16.98 1.94
C ALA A 7 -14.16 -16.08 1.37
N HIS A 8 -13.72 -16.37 0.14
CA HIS A 8 -12.79 -15.54 -0.62
C HIS A 8 -13.54 -14.23 -0.91
N ASP A 9 -13.60 -13.32 0.06
CA ASP A 9 -13.91 -11.93 -0.21
C ASP A 9 -12.67 -11.35 -0.91
N PRO A 10 -12.72 -11.10 -2.22
CA PRO A 10 -11.57 -10.59 -2.96
C PRO A 10 -11.10 -9.24 -2.40
N LYS A 11 -11.91 -8.54 -1.61
CA LYS A 11 -11.52 -7.29 -0.96
C LYS A 11 -10.60 -7.51 0.25
N ASN A 12 -10.63 -8.70 0.88
CA ASN A 12 -9.66 -9.02 1.94
C ASN A 12 -8.26 -9.27 1.38
N ALA A 13 -8.15 -9.70 0.12
CA ALA A 13 -6.86 -9.81 -0.57
C ALA A 13 -6.14 -8.46 -0.74
N LEU A 14 -6.89 -7.35 -0.67
CA LEU A 14 -6.39 -5.99 -0.89
C LEU A 14 -6.02 -5.26 0.41
N LYS A 15 -6.33 -5.84 1.58
CA LYS A 15 -6.00 -5.28 2.90
C LYS A 15 -4.57 -5.65 3.31
N HIS A 16 -4.09 -5.08 4.41
CA HIS A 16 -2.83 -5.52 5.02
C HIS A 16 -2.92 -6.97 5.49
N GLN A 17 -1.88 -7.75 5.19
CA GLN A 17 -1.77 -9.15 5.53
C GLN A 17 -0.41 -9.42 6.17
N VAL A 18 -0.38 -10.39 7.08
CA VAL A 18 0.89 -10.89 7.64
C VAL A 18 1.59 -11.70 6.54
N SER A 19 2.87 -11.45 6.34
CA SER A 19 3.69 -12.14 5.35
C SER A 19 5.05 -12.44 5.94
N ASP A 20 5.47 -13.70 5.88
CA ASP A 20 6.78 -14.12 6.32
C ASP A 20 7.81 -13.79 5.23
N GLY A 21 8.89 -13.09 5.62
CA GLY A 21 10.02 -12.81 4.73
C GLY A 21 9.84 -11.61 3.78
N CYS A 22 8.76 -10.84 3.91
CA CYS A 22 8.60 -9.58 3.20
C CYS A 22 8.87 -8.38 4.13
N ALA A 23 9.44 -7.31 3.57
CA ALA A 23 9.67 -6.06 4.26
C ALA A 23 8.87 -4.93 3.60
N CYS A 24 8.50 -3.92 4.39
CA CYS A 24 7.94 -2.69 3.87
C CYS A 24 8.96 -2.00 2.95
N ALA A 25 8.59 -1.72 1.69
CA ALA A 25 9.45 -1.06 0.72
C ALA A 25 9.85 0.37 1.12
N MET A 26 9.02 1.05 1.94
CA MET A 26 9.30 2.42 2.40
C MET A 26 10.15 2.49 3.67
N CYS A 27 9.99 1.56 4.62
CA CYS A 27 10.62 1.68 5.94
C CYS A 27 11.44 0.46 6.37
N GLY A 28 11.43 -0.62 5.59
CA GLY A 28 12.19 -1.85 5.86
C GLY A 28 11.64 -2.74 6.98
N ALA A 29 10.54 -2.36 7.65
CA ALA A 29 9.96 -3.17 8.71
C ALA A 29 9.48 -4.54 8.19
N THR A 30 9.85 -5.62 8.88
CA THR A 30 9.56 -7.02 8.52
C THR A 30 8.54 -7.68 9.45
N ASP A 31 8.14 -7.01 10.52
CA ASP A 31 7.30 -7.52 11.61
C ASP A 31 5.88 -6.95 11.59
N ARG A 32 5.46 -6.31 10.49
CA ARG A 32 4.20 -5.58 10.38
C ARG A 32 3.37 -6.09 9.20
N PRO A 33 2.03 -6.10 9.30
CA PRO A 33 1.17 -6.43 8.17
C PRO A 33 1.44 -5.53 6.96
N LEU A 34 1.51 -6.12 5.77
CA LEU A 34 1.85 -5.45 4.52
C LEU A 34 0.66 -5.48 3.55
N ALA A 35 0.49 -4.40 2.80
CA ALA A 35 -0.42 -4.33 1.68
C ALA A 35 0.36 -4.37 0.37
N PHE A 36 -0.02 -5.28 -0.52
CA PHE A 36 0.72 -5.60 -1.75
C PHE A 36 0.13 -4.94 -3.00
N HIS A 37 -1.04 -4.33 -2.91
CA HIS A 37 -1.74 -3.75 -4.07
C HIS A 37 -1.88 -2.24 -3.99
N VAL A 38 -1.04 -1.57 -3.19
CA VAL A 38 -1.03 -0.11 -3.04
C VAL A 38 -0.24 0.53 -4.17
N LEU A 39 1.00 0.09 -4.38
CA LEU A 39 1.91 0.59 -5.39
C LEU A 39 2.36 -0.56 -6.26
N GLU A 40 2.02 -0.50 -7.53
CA GLU A 40 2.32 -1.53 -8.53
C GLU A 40 3.21 -0.94 -9.62
N ARG A 41 4.14 -1.75 -10.12
CA ARG A 41 5.00 -1.36 -11.23
C ARG A 41 5.30 -2.57 -12.10
N ASP A 42 5.41 -2.30 -13.39
CA ASP A 42 5.89 -3.24 -14.38
C ASP A 42 7.30 -2.82 -14.81
N TYR A 43 8.19 -3.79 -14.89
CA TYR A 43 9.54 -3.65 -15.44
C TYR A 43 9.67 -4.54 -16.69
N PRO A 44 10.44 -4.13 -17.70
CA PRO A 44 10.96 -5.08 -18.70
C PRO A 44 11.71 -6.21 -18.00
N LYS A 45 11.65 -7.43 -18.55
CA LYS A 45 12.23 -8.63 -17.90
C LYS A 45 13.72 -8.49 -17.57
N ASP A 46 14.47 -7.80 -18.42
CA ASP A 46 15.92 -7.62 -18.29
C ASP A 46 16.31 -6.35 -17.52
N ASP A 47 15.32 -5.58 -17.05
CA ASP A 47 15.57 -4.36 -16.29
C ASP A 47 15.81 -4.66 -14.80
N VAL A 48 16.57 -3.78 -14.14
CA VAL A 48 16.85 -3.92 -12.71
C VAL A 48 15.70 -3.28 -11.92
N ALA A 49 14.92 -4.13 -11.26
CA ALA A 49 13.85 -3.66 -10.39
C ALA A 49 14.40 -2.79 -9.25
N ALA A 50 13.66 -1.74 -8.87
CA ALA A 50 14.06 -0.87 -7.77
C ALA A 50 14.08 -1.63 -6.43
N GLN A 51 14.87 -1.14 -5.47
CA GLN A 51 14.94 -1.73 -4.14
C GLN A 51 13.56 -1.78 -3.47
N GLY A 52 13.25 -2.90 -2.81
CA GLY A 52 11.96 -3.11 -2.15
C GLY A 52 10.83 -3.53 -3.10
N PHE A 53 11.11 -3.72 -4.39
CA PHE A 53 10.15 -4.29 -5.33
C PHE A 53 10.00 -5.80 -5.10
N LEU A 54 8.75 -6.24 -4.95
CA LEU A 54 8.37 -7.64 -4.85
C LEU A 54 7.72 -8.08 -6.16
N VAL A 55 8.34 -9.04 -6.84
CA VAL A 55 7.79 -9.65 -8.04
C VAL A 55 6.58 -10.52 -7.67
N LEU A 56 5.43 -10.24 -8.27
CA LEU A 56 4.18 -11.00 -8.06
C LEU A 56 3.85 -11.90 -9.25
N SER A 57 4.25 -11.49 -10.45
CA SER A 57 4.11 -12.32 -11.66
C SER A 57 5.16 -11.96 -12.70
N MET A 58 5.44 -12.90 -13.59
CA MET A 58 6.42 -12.74 -14.66
C MET A 58 5.83 -13.24 -15.98
N THR A 59 6.12 -12.53 -17.07
CA THR A 59 5.86 -12.96 -18.45
C THR A 59 7.19 -13.10 -19.20
N VAL A 60 7.11 -13.45 -20.49
CA VAL A 60 8.30 -13.52 -21.35
C VAL A 60 9.02 -12.17 -21.44
N ASP A 61 8.27 -11.07 -21.38
CA ASP A 61 8.79 -9.73 -21.66
C ASP A 61 8.80 -8.79 -20.44
N ALA A 62 8.12 -9.13 -19.35
CA ALA A 62 7.93 -8.22 -18.21
C ALA A 62 7.91 -8.91 -16.84
N LEU A 63 8.41 -8.19 -15.84
CA LEU A 63 8.19 -8.45 -14.42
C LEU A 63 7.07 -7.53 -13.94
N ARG A 64 6.04 -8.10 -13.31
CA ARG A 64 4.98 -7.32 -12.67
C ARG A 64 5.01 -7.56 -11.18
N GLY A 65 4.89 -6.50 -10.42
CA GLY A 65 5.04 -6.61 -8.99
C GLY A 65 4.55 -5.37 -8.27
N SER A 66 4.93 -5.32 -7.01
CA SER A 66 4.48 -4.29 -6.08
C SER A 66 5.60 -3.79 -5.21
N PHE A 67 5.36 -2.65 -4.58
CA PHE A 67 6.12 -2.18 -3.43
C PHE A 67 5.27 -2.41 -2.18
N PRO A 68 5.52 -3.47 -1.40
CA PRO A 68 4.71 -3.78 -0.23
C PRO A 68 4.81 -2.68 0.82
N LEU A 69 3.69 -2.20 1.34
CA LEU A 69 3.67 -1.12 2.34
C LEU A 69 3.02 -1.58 3.64
N CYS A 70 3.66 -1.30 4.77
CA CYS A 70 3.08 -1.61 6.08
C CYS A 70 1.95 -0.64 6.46
N ASP A 71 1.15 -1.04 7.45
CA ASP A 71 0.04 -0.28 8.05
C ASP A 71 0.45 1.04 8.74
N ARG A 72 1.74 1.35 8.85
CA ARG A 72 2.21 2.68 9.32
C ARG A 72 2.53 3.61 8.14
N CYS A 73 3.11 3.07 7.07
CA CYS A 73 3.45 3.84 5.88
C CYS A 73 2.22 4.11 5.01
N ALA A 74 1.34 3.11 4.88
CA ALA A 74 0.04 3.20 4.22
C ALA A 74 -1.05 2.73 5.21
N PRO A 75 -1.55 3.61 6.10
CA PRO A 75 -2.50 3.22 7.14
C PRO A 75 -3.82 2.71 6.57
N ALA A 76 -4.41 1.72 7.24
CA ALA A 76 -5.71 1.19 6.86
C ALA A 76 -6.83 2.20 7.14
N CYS A 77 -7.75 2.34 6.19
CA CYS A 77 -8.96 3.13 6.35
C CYS A 77 -9.83 2.55 7.47
N PRO A 78 -10.27 3.33 8.46
CA PRO A 78 -11.06 2.81 9.58
C PRO A 78 -12.45 2.31 9.17
N LYS A 79 -12.92 2.65 7.96
CA LYS A 79 -14.24 2.24 7.45
C LYS A 79 -14.20 0.96 6.64
N CYS A 80 -13.26 0.85 5.69
CA CYS A 80 -13.21 -0.28 4.76
C CYS A 80 -11.99 -1.20 4.95
N GLY A 81 -11.02 -0.80 5.79
CA GLY A 81 -9.80 -1.56 6.05
C GLY A 81 -8.76 -1.53 4.91
N LEU A 82 -9.03 -0.83 3.80
CA LEU A 82 -8.08 -0.69 2.70
C LEU A 82 -7.03 0.38 3.01
N PRO A 83 -5.76 0.19 2.58
CA PRO A 83 -4.73 1.21 2.62
C PRO A 83 -5.17 2.59 2.13
N VAL A 84 -4.75 3.62 2.84
CA VAL A 84 -4.95 5.03 2.49
C VAL A 84 -3.70 5.56 1.79
N GLU A 85 -3.91 6.23 0.68
CA GLU A 85 -2.90 7.00 -0.03
C GLU A 85 -2.58 8.27 0.77
N THR A 86 -1.44 8.27 1.46
CA THR A 86 -0.95 9.46 2.18
C THR A 86 0.02 10.26 1.31
N GLU A 87 0.34 11.50 1.69
CA GLU A 87 1.35 12.31 1.00
C GLU A 87 2.72 11.60 0.95
N GLN A 88 3.06 10.78 1.95
CA GLN A 88 4.29 9.99 1.96
C GLN A 88 4.24 8.84 0.95
N VAL A 89 3.09 8.19 0.79
CA VAL A 89 2.88 7.16 -0.22
C VAL A 89 2.99 7.75 -1.62
N LEU A 90 2.40 8.94 -1.85
CA LEU A 90 2.51 9.68 -3.10
C LEU A 90 3.96 10.09 -3.42
N ALA A 91 4.69 10.63 -2.44
CA ALA A 91 6.10 10.97 -2.62
C ALA A 91 6.94 9.74 -2.97
N PHE A 92 6.71 8.63 -2.27
CA PHE A 92 7.39 7.37 -2.54
C PHE A 92 7.04 6.81 -3.92
N GLN A 93 5.75 6.78 -4.27
CA GLN A 93 5.25 6.39 -5.60
C GLN A 93 6.01 7.10 -6.72
N ASN A 94 6.12 8.43 -6.63
CA ASN A 94 6.83 9.23 -7.61
C ASN A 94 8.32 8.88 -7.65
N SER A 95 8.95 8.65 -6.50
CA SER A 95 10.38 8.29 -6.43
C SER A 95 10.69 6.94 -7.07
N VAL A 96 9.78 5.98 -6.96
CA VAL A 96 9.94 4.62 -7.53
C VAL A 96 9.20 4.43 -8.84
N GLY A 97 8.67 5.50 -9.45
CA GLY A 97 7.94 5.45 -10.72
C GLY A 97 6.79 4.44 -10.77
N ALA A 98 6.14 4.19 -9.63
CA ALA A 98 5.03 3.23 -9.53
C ALA A 98 3.68 3.89 -9.86
N LYS A 99 2.67 3.05 -10.05
CA LYS A 99 1.27 3.45 -10.19
C LYS A 99 0.49 3.01 -8.95
N LEU A 100 -0.58 3.74 -8.62
CA LEU A 100 -1.51 3.28 -7.60
C LEU A 100 -2.24 2.03 -8.10
N GLY A 101 -2.25 1.00 -7.27
CA GLY A 101 -2.96 -0.24 -7.52
C GLY A 101 -4.39 -0.22 -6.96
N LYS A 102 -5.09 -1.34 -7.11
CA LYS A 102 -6.49 -1.50 -6.66
C LYS A 102 -6.66 -1.62 -5.14
N GLY A 103 -5.56 -1.72 -4.39
CA GLY A 103 -5.56 -1.86 -2.94
C GLY A 103 -5.78 -0.55 -2.19
N VAL A 104 -5.92 0.58 -2.88
CA VAL A 104 -6.14 1.89 -2.26
C VAL A 104 -7.62 2.10 -1.94
N CYS A 105 -7.90 2.73 -0.81
CA CYS A 105 -9.25 3.12 -0.43
C CYS A 105 -9.79 4.20 -1.41
N PRO A 106 -10.89 3.94 -2.15
CA PRO A 106 -11.42 4.90 -3.12
C PRO A 106 -12.00 6.17 -2.48
N GLN A 107 -12.32 6.12 -1.18
CA GLN A 107 -12.79 7.31 -0.44
C GLN A 107 -11.67 8.28 -0.08
N HIS A 108 -10.42 7.85 -0.21
CA HIS A 108 -9.22 8.64 0.08
C HIS A 108 -8.28 8.74 -1.13
N GLU A 109 -8.70 8.24 -2.29
CA GLU A 109 -7.97 8.34 -3.56
C GLU A 109 -8.00 9.80 -4.04
N GLY A 110 -6.83 10.37 -4.33
CA GLY A 110 -6.70 11.76 -4.77
C GLY A 110 -6.88 12.83 -3.67
N LEU A 111 -6.98 12.44 -2.40
CA LEU A 111 -7.06 13.35 -1.26
C LEU A 111 -5.67 13.76 -0.75
N GLY A 112 -4.91 14.44 -1.61
CA GLY A 112 -4.10 15.54 -1.11
C GLY A 112 -5.04 16.45 -0.30
N GLN A 113 -4.94 16.37 1.03
CA GLN A 113 -5.72 17.16 1.98
C GLN A 113 -7.22 16.85 2.09
N ARG A 114 -7.56 16.01 3.08
CA ARG A 114 -8.46 16.53 4.10
C ARG A 114 -7.59 17.14 5.19
N LEU A 115 -7.24 18.40 4.93
CA LEU A 115 -6.73 19.39 5.88
C LEU A 115 -6.96 18.93 7.31
N LYS A 116 -5.83 18.62 7.98
CA LYS A 116 -5.57 18.92 9.40
C LYS A 116 -6.83 19.33 10.17
N THR A 117 -7.73 18.39 10.38
CA THR A 117 -8.63 18.48 11.53
C THR A 117 -7.66 18.38 12.70
N VAL A 118 -7.60 19.42 13.54
CA VAL A 118 -6.56 19.63 14.58
C VAL A 118 -5.41 20.56 14.14
N PHE A 119 -5.70 21.70 13.49
CA PHE A 119 -5.19 22.96 14.07
C PHE A 119 -5.92 23.15 15.40
N LYS A 120 -5.43 22.41 16.42
CA LYS A 120 -5.77 22.62 17.81
C LYS A 120 -5.44 24.07 18.12
N ARG A 121 -6.40 24.78 18.72
CA ARG A 121 -6.16 25.88 19.65
C ARG A 121 -5.39 27.09 19.08
N THR A 122 -6.10 28.13 18.64
CA THR A 122 -5.68 29.53 18.96
C THR A 122 -6.66 30.65 18.61
N PHE A 123 -7.76 30.46 17.87
CA PHE A 123 -8.69 31.58 17.59
C PHE A 123 -10.11 31.36 18.12
N ASN A 124 -10.20 30.99 19.40
CA ASN A 124 -11.42 31.18 20.18
C ASN A 124 -11.00 31.42 21.64
N ILE A 125 -10.64 32.65 21.96
CA ILE A 125 -10.63 33.30 23.29
C ILE A 125 -10.41 34.80 23.03
N GLY A 126 -11.33 35.63 23.50
CA GLY A 126 -11.13 37.06 23.77
C GLY A 126 -11.62 38.00 22.68
#